data_AF-A0A1F6XJ78-F1
#
_entry.id   AF-A0A1F6XJ78-F1
#
_cell.length_a   1.000
_cell.length_b   1.000
_cell.length_c   1.000
_cell.angle_alpha   90.00
_cell.angle_beta   90.00
_cell.angle_gamma   90.00
#
_symmetry.space_group_name_H-M   'P 1'
#
loop_
_entity.id
_entity.type
_entity.pdbx_description
1 polymer ?
#
loop_
_entity_poly.entity_id
_entity_poly.type
_entity_poly.pdbx_seq_one_letter_code
_entity_poly.pdbx_strand_id
1 'polypeptide(L)' 'MKNKKDNLKSMKPEELSKQLAILRENARVIRFKAEGSKSKNVKESATLRKQIARILTEINNQK' A
#
# COMPACT_ATOMS: atom_id res chain seq x y z
N MET A 1 -1.23 -6.68 15.99
CA MET A 1 -2.22 -6.78 14.89
C MET A 1 -1.81 -7.88 13.92
N LYS A 2 -2.41 -9.07 14.05
CA LYS A 2 -1.97 -10.31 13.40
C LYS A 2 -2.63 -10.56 12.01
N ASN A 3 -3.58 -9.74 11.57
CA ASN A 3 -4.56 -10.16 10.54
C ASN A 3 -4.41 -9.53 9.14
N LYS A 4 -3.32 -8.80 8.83
CA LYS A 4 -3.18 -8.11 7.52
C LYS A 4 -2.37 -8.89 6.48
N LYS A 5 -1.61 -9.91 6.89
CA LYS A 5 -0.83 -10.76 5.99
C LYS A 5 -1.70 -11.87 5.39
N ASP A 6 -2.56 -12.49 6.22
CA ASP A 6 -3.34 -13.65 5.80
C ASP A 6 -4.44 -13.28 4.79
N ASN A 7 -4.98 -12.06 4.86
CA ASN A 7 -5.98 -11.58 3.89
C ASN A 7 -5.43 -11.32 2.48
N LEU A 8 -4.12 -11.16 2.30
CA LEU A 8 -3.54 -10.87 0.97
C LEU A 8 -3.27 -12.15 0.16
N LYS A 9 -3.08 -13.29 0.84
CA LYS A 9 -2.81 -14.58 0.19
C LYS A 9 -4.02 -15.17 -0.53
N SER A 10 -5.24 -14.86 -0.09
CA SER A 10 -6.48 -15.38 -0.63
C SER A 10 -7.12 -14.50 -1.70
N MET A 11 -6.56 -13.31 -1.99
CA MET A 11 -7.12 -12.40 -2.98
C MET A 11 -6.68 -12.77 -4.39
N LYS A 12 -7.58 -12.52 -5.36
CA LYS A 12 -7.30 -12.73 -6.78
C LYS A 12 -6.21 -11.76 -7.27
N PRO A 13 -5.39 -12.15 -8.25
CA PRO A 13 -4.32 -11.29 -8.80
C PRO A 13 -4.86 -9.96 -9.38
N GLU A 14 -6.08 -9.95 -9.89
CA GLU A 14 -6.76 -8.75 -10.38
C GLU A 14 -7.09 -7.76 -9.25
N GLU A 15 -7.52 -8.25 -8.10
CA GLU A 15 -7.86 -7.41 -6.94
C GLU A 15 -6.60 -6.82 -6.31
N LEU A 16 -5.51 -7.60 -6.25
CA LEU A 16 -4.19 -7.13 -5.81
C LEU A 16 -3.68 -6.00 -6.70
N SER A 17 -3.88 -6.11 -8.02
CA SER A 17 -3.49 -5.08 -8.99
C SER A 17 -4.30 -3.79 -8.83
N LYS A 18 -5.62 -3.89 -8.60
CA LYS A 18 -6.48 -2.74 -8.29
C LYS A 18 -6.07 -2.06 -6.98
N GLN A 19 -5.81 -2.84 -5.93
CA GLN A 19 -5.33 -2.29 -4.65
C GLN A 19 -3.96 -1.61 -4.79
N LEU A 20 -3.05 -2.16 -5.60
CA LEU A 20 -1.76 -1.56 -5.89
C LEU A 20 -1.93 -0.16 -6.51
N ALA A 21 -2.82 -0.01 -7.47
CA ALA A 21 -3.10 1.28 -8.13
C ALA A 21 -3.60 2.32 -7.12
N ILE A 22 -4.57 1.95 -6.28
CA ILE A 22 -5.14 2.83 -5.25
C ILE A 22 -4.06 3.26 -4.24
N LEU A 23 -3.22 2.33 -3.78
CA LEU A 23 -2.17 2.64 -2.81
C LEU A 23 -1.06 3.53 -3.40
N ARG A 24 -0.75 3.37 -4.69
CA ARG A 24 0.19 4.26 -5.40
C ARG A 24 -0.36 5.69 -5.50
N GLU A 25 -1.65 5.83 -5.82
CA GLU A 25 -2.28 7.15 -5.88
C GLU A 25 -2.32 7.82 -4.50
N ASN A 26 -2.68 7.07 -3.46
CA ASN A 26 -2.62 7.56 -2.08
C ASN A 26 -1.21 8.00 -1.69
N ALA A 27 -0.17 7.25 -2.09
CA ALA A 27 1.22 7.64 -1.84
C ALA A 27 1.60 8.94 -2.57
N ARG A 28 1.07 9.19 -3.78
CA ARG A 28 1.28 10.44 -4.52
C ARG A 28 0.57 11.61 -3.84
N VAL A 29 -0.69 11.44 -3.47
CA VAL A 29 -1.49 12.45 -2.76
C VAL A 29 -0.83 12.85 -1.45
N ILE A 30 -0.29 11.89 -0.69
CA ILE A 30 0.42 12.20 0.56
C ILE A 30 1.71 12.99 0.31
N ARG A 31 2.47 12.70 -0.75
CA ARG A 31 3.66 13.50 -1.10
C ARG A 31 3.27 14.94 -1.42
N PHE A 32 2.27 15.12 -2.29
CA PHE A 32 1.75 16.44 -2.63
C PHE A 32 1.24 17.21 -1.41
N LYS A 33 0.49 16.55 -0.53
CA LYS A 33 0.00 17.16 0.72
C LYS A 33 1.14 17.52 1.68
N ALA A 34 2.20 16.72 1.72
CA ALA A 34 3.36 16.94 2.59
C ALA A 34 4.22 18.13 2.14
N GLU A 35 4.26 18.45 0.85
CA GLU A 35 4.95 19.63 0.31
C GLU A 35 4.24 20.94 0.69
N GLY A 36 2.90 20.95 0.66
CA GLY A 36 2.11 22.14 0.99
C GLY A 36 1.96 22.42 2.49
N SER A 37 2.00 21.38 3.34
CA SER A 37 1.95 21.53 4.79
C SER A 37 2.46 20.29 5.50
N LYS A 38 3.09 20.45 6.67
CA LYS A 38 3.58 19.31 7.46
C LYS A 38 2.37 18.51 7.96
N SER A 39 2.04 17.42 7.28
CA SER A 39 0.98 16.50 7.73
C SER A 39 1.28 16.03 9.15
N LYS A 40 0.27 16.09 10.02
CA LYS A 40 0.36 15.61 11.42
C LYS A 40 0.79 14.13 11.48
N ASN A 41 0.52 13.35 10.44
CA ASN A 41 0.73 11.92 10.42
C ASN A 41 1.93 11.48 9.55
N VAL A 42 3.14 11.78 10.04
CA VAL A 42 4.42 11.52 9.34
C VAL A 42 4.60 10.03 8.99
N LYS A 43 3.99 9.12 9.78
CA LYS A 43 4.11 7.67 9.62
C LYS A 43 3.25 7.09 8.48
N GLU A 44 2.26 7.82 7.96
CA GLU A 44 1.37 7.32 6.90
C GLU A 44 2.11 6.99 5.60
N SER A 45 3.11 7.80 5.24
CA SER A 45 3.92 7.53 4.04
C SER A 45 4.69 6.21 4.16
N ALA A 46 5.22 5.91 5.36
CA ALA A 46 5.99 4.71 5.62
C ALA A 46 5.09 3.45 5.68
N THR A 47 3.87 3.56 6.22
CA THR A 47 2.91 2.45 6.24
C THR A 47 2.42 2.11 4.83
N LEU A 48 2.09 3.12 4.01
CA LEU A 48 1.70 2.93 2.62
C LEU A 48 2.79 2.25 1.79
N ARG A 49 4.05 2.68 1.91
CA ARG A 49 5.19 2.01 1.24
C ARG A 49 5.31 0.54 1.64
N LYS A 50 5.14 0.22 2.92
CA LYS A 50 5.16 -1.17 3.42
C LYS A 50 3.99 -1.99 2.89
N GLN A 51 2.81 -1.39 2.71
CA GLN A 51 1.65 -2.09 2.14
C GLN A 51 1.85 -2.39 0.65
N ILE A 52 2.37 -1.42 -0.12
CA ILE A 52 2.72 -1.63 -1.54
C ILE A 52 3.75 -2.76 -1.67
N ALA A 53 4.80 -2.74 -0.86
CA ALA A 53 5.82 -3.79 -0.87
C ALA A 53 5.23 -5.18 -0.59
N ARG A 54 4.34 -5.30 0.40
CA ARG A 54 3.67 -6.57 0.71
C ARG A 54 2.82 -7.08 -0.45
N ILE A 55 2.05 -6.22 -1.10
CA ILE A 55 1.24 -6.62 -2.27
C ILE A 55 2.14 -7.09 -3.41
N LEU A 56 3.23 -6.39 -3.70
CA LEU A 56 4.19 -6.82 -4.73
C LEU A 56 4.84 -8.16 -4.38
N THR A 57 5.15 -8.41 -3.10
CA THR A 57 5.68 -9.72 -2.66
C THR A 57 4.67 -10.83 -2.86
N GLU A 58 3.39 -10.62 -2.53
CA GLU A 58 2.35 -11.64 -2.72
C GLU A 58 2.09 -11.90 -4.21
N ILE A 59 2.06 -10.86 -5.06
CA ILE A 59 1.99 -11.02 -6.53
C ILE A 59 3.16 -11.87 -7.04
N ASN A 60 4.36 -11.66 -6.53
CA ASN A 60 5.53 -12.43 -6.94
C ASN A 60 5.51 -13.89 -6.42
N ASN A 61 4.94 -14.13 -5.23
CA ASN A 61 4.80 -15.48 -4.67
C ASN A 61 3.70 -16.31 -5.33
N GLN A 62 2.69 -15.66 -5.94
CA GLN A 62 1.62 -16.32 -6.71
C GLN A 62 2.02 -16.64 -8.16
N LYS A 63 3.22 -16.23 -8.58
CA LYS A 63 3.75 -16.42 -9.94
C LYS A 63 4.59 -17.70 -10.01
#